data_AF-A0A971VD60-F1
#
_entry.id   AF-A0A971VD60-F1
#
_cell.length_a   1.000
_cell.length_b   1.000
_cell.length_c   1.000
_cell.angle_alpha   90.00
_cell.angle_beta   90.00
_cell.angle_gamma   90.00
#
_symmetry.space_group_name_H-M   'P 1'
#
loop_
_entity.id
_entity.type
_entity.pdbx_description
1 polymer ?
#
loop_
_entity_poly.entity_id
_entity_poly.type
_entity_poly.pdbx_seq_one_letter_code
_entity_poly.pdbx_strand_id
1 'polypeptide(L)'
;MKSITSLICVLFVLNIAASGQRSANDIEGPWSGVLNTPAGNLSLVLNFSLSEAEILEATLDSPDQGAFGIPCGKVNLNGDTIDVDVPAIQGSYSGVFSNDTLLSGAWKQGGLSFNLDLKKGANTVIYNRTQEPKPPFPYRVEEVKFINKAENFKLAGSLTLPEGEGPFAAGVLISGSGPQDRDESVFNHKPFWVLADHLSRKGIAVL
;
A
#
# COMPACT_ATOMS: atom_id res chain seq x y z
N MET A 1 79.20 -21.93 31.12
CA MET A 1 78.25 -21.03 31.81
C MET A 1 77.83 -19.92 30.85
N LYS A 2 76.50 -19.72 30.67
CA LYS A 2 75.80 -18.56 30.07
C LYS A 2 75.87 -18.47 28.52
N SER A 3 74.80 -18.26 27.73
CA SER A 3 73.39 -17.97 28.00
C SER A 3 72.57 -18.24 26.70
N ILE A 4 71.50 -19.03 26.80
CA ILE A 4 70.42 -19.19 25.79
C ILE A 4 69.24 -18.36 26.28
N THR A 5 68.57 -17.57 25.41
CA THR A 5 67.15 -17.13 25.42
C THR A 5 67.02 -15.71 24.82
N SER A 6 65.97 -15.26 24.15
CA SER A 6 64.78 -15.87 23.53
C SER A 6 64.22 -14.79 22.59
N LEU A 7 63.84 -15.16 21.36
CA LEU A 7 63.16 -14.25 20.42
C LEU A 7 61.65 -14.30 20.71
N ILE A 8 61.09 -13.25 21.29
CA ILE A 8 59.64 -13.12 21.54
C ILE A 8 58.98 -12.56 20.28
N CYS A 9 58.30 -13.43 19.52
CA CYS A 9 57.30 -13.02 18.54
C CYS A 9 55.98 -12.77 19.25
N VAL A 10 55.58 -11.51 19.40
CA VAL A 10 54.24 -11.13 19.86
C VAL A 10 53.27 -11.24 18.69
N LEU A 11 52.45 -12.29 18.66
CA LEU A 11 51.32 -12.42 17.74
C LEU A 11 50.16 -11.57 18.27
N PHE A 12 49.84 -10.48 17.57
CA PHE A 12 48.63 -9.69 17.76
C PHE A 12 47.47 -10.41 17.04
N VAL A 13 46.60 -11.08 17.79
CA VAL A 13 45.34 -11.62 17.26
C VAL A 13 44.28 -10.51 17.32
N LEU A 14 44.03 -9.88 16.18
CA LEU A 14 42.87 -9.00 16.00
C LEU A 14 41.60 -9.86 16.01
N ASN A 15 40.84 -9.80 17.10
CA ASN A 15 39.46 -10.28 17.11
C ASN A 15 38.61 -9.26 16.33
N ILE A 16 38.52 -9.45 15.01
CA ILE A 16 37.48 -8.80 14.22
C ILE A 16 36.19 -9.55 14.57
N ALA A 17 35.31 -8.93 15.35
CA ALA A 17 33.95 -9.40 15.50
C ALA A 17 33.29 -9.34 14.12
N ALA A 18 33.17 -10.49 13.45
CA ALA A 18 32.33 -10.62 12.28
C ALA A 18 30.87 -10.47 12.75
N SER A 19 30.36 -9.25 12.77
CA SER A 19 28.92 -9.02 12.71
C SER A 19 28.44 -9.70 11.43
N GLY A 20 27.67 -10.79 11.56
CA GLY A 20 27.13 -11.49 10.41
C GLY A 20 26.36 -10.51 9.53
N GLN A 21 26.76 -10.39 8.25
CA GLN A 21 26.00 -9.59 7.30
C GLN A 21 24.59 -10.17 7.20
N ARG A 22 23.58 -9.30 7.17
CA ARG A 22 22.21 -9.71 6.90
C ARG A 22 22.14 -10.42 5.56
N SER A 23 21.35 -11.47 5.54
CA SER A 23 21.02 -12.28 4.38
C SER A 23 19.63 -11.92 3.85
N ALA A 24 19.33 -12.31 2.62
CA ALA A 24 17.99 -12.14 2.06
C ALA A 24 16.90 -12.86 2.88
N ASN A 25 17.25 -13.95 3.59
CA ASN A 25 16.32 -14.65 4.49
C ASN A 25 15.90 -13.79 5.70
N ASP A 26 16.74 -12.83 6.13
CA ASP A 26 16.40 -11.96 7.26
C ASP A 26 15.28 -10.97 6.91
N ILE A 27 15.20 -10.58 5.63
CA ILE A 27 14.22 -9.61 5.14
C ILE A 27 12.98 -10.25 4.50
N GLU A 28 13.01 -11.55 4.18
CA GLU A 28 11.87 -12.25 3.57
C GLU A 28 10.56 -12.05 4.35
N GLY A 29 9.46 -11.94 3.61
CA GLY A 29 8.11 -11.76 4.12
C GLY A 29 7.63 -10.31 4.09
N PRO A 30 6.46 -10.05 4.68
CA PRO A 30 5.85 -8.73 4.71
C PRO A 30 6.52 -7.80 5.72
N TRP A 31 6.69 -6.54 5.33
CA TRP A 31 7.14 -5.45 6.20
C TRP A 31 6.20 -4.27 6.02
N SER A 32 5.57 -3.84 7.11
CA SER A 32 4.51 -2.84 7.07
C SER A 32 4.80 -1.61 7.88
N GLY A 33 4.37 -0.45 7.38
CA GLY A 33 4.51 0.83 8.05
C GLY A 33 3.41 1.80 7.64
N VAL A 34 3.35 2.93 8.34
CA VAL A 34 2.39 4.00 8.08
C VAL A 34 3.14 5.20 7.55
N LEU A 35 2.90 5.53 6.29
CA LEU A 35 3.37 6.72 5.62
C LEU A 35 2.46 7.90 5.95
N ASN A 36 2.97 8.89 6.66
CA ASN A 36 2.21 10.10 6.98
C ASN A 36 2.38 11.14 5.86
N THR A 37 1.31 11.49 5.17
CA THR A 37 1.31 12.51 4.10
C THR A 37 0.37 13.67 4.45
N PRO A 38 0.48 14.83 3.78
CA PRO A 38 -0.48 15.93 3.97
C PRO A 38 -1.93 15.55 3.61
N ALA A 39 -2.14 14.56 2.75
CA ALA A 39 -3.47 14.08 2.35
C ALA A 39 -4.04 13.04 3.32
N GLY A 40 -3.25 12.56 4.28
CA GLY A 40 -3.62 11.51 5.22
C GLY A 40 -2.54 10.44 5.35
N ASN A 41 -2.85 9.44 6.17
CA ASN A 41 -1.95 8.33 6.44
C ASN A 41 -2.22 7.18 5.47
N LEU A 42 -1.17 6.63 4.87
CA LEU A 42 -1.20 5.46 4.01
C LEU A 42 -0.44 4.31 4.67
N SER A 43 -1.09 3.18 4.84
CA SER A 43 -0.47 1.94 5.25
C SER A 43 0.17 1.31 4.03
N LEU A 44 1.47 1.06 4.10
CA LEU A 44 2.24 0.43 3.05
C LEU A 44 2.79 -0.91 3.54
N VAL A 45 2.82 -1.90 2.65
CA VAL A 45 3.44 -3.21 2.90
C VAL A 45 4.40 -3.53 1.76
N LEU A 46 5.67 -3.71 2.09
CA LEU A 46 6.64 -4.32 1.17
C LEU A 46 6.69 -5.82 1.46
N ASN A 47 6.32 -6.63 0.48
CA ASN A 47 6.41 -8.09 0.57
C ASN A 47 7.68 -8.53 -0.15
N PHE A 48 8.67 -8.99 0.61
CA PHE A 48 9.94 -9.48 0.07
C PHE A 48 9.89 -11.00 -0.13
N SER A 49 10.44 -11.47 -1.24
CA SER A 49 10.56 -12.90 -1.56
C SER A 49 11.86 -13.19 -2.29
N LEU A 50 12.35 -14.42 -2.16
CA LEU A 50 13.46 -14.92 -2.98
C LEU A 50 12.93 -15.67 -4.19
N SER A 51 13.48 -15.37 -5.37
CA SER A 51 13.26 -16.20 -6.56
C SER A 51 14.06 -17.52 -6.47
N GLU A 52 13.78 -18.45 -7.38
CA GLU A 52 14.53 -19.72 -7.49
C GLU A 52 16.04 -19.51 -7.71
N ALA A 53 16.43 -18.35 -8.27
CA ALA A 53 17.82 -17.98 -8.49
C ALA A 53 18.45 -17.21 -7.31
N GLU A 54 17.81 -17.22 -6.14
CA GLU A 54 18.21 -16.49 -4.92
C GLU A 54 18.30 -14.96 -5.13
N ILE A 55 17.53 -14.43 -6.07
CA ILE A 55 17.40 -12.98 -6.29
C ILE A 55 16.28 -12.47 -5.39
N LEU A 56 16.59 -11.44 -4.60
CA LEU A 56 15.60 -10.76 -3.76
C LEU A 56 14.67 -9.90 -4.63
N GLU A 57 13.38 -10.14 -4.50
CA GLU A 57 12.30 -9.44 -5.19
C GLU A 57 11.35 -8.82 -4.16
N ALA A 58 10.53 -7.87 -4.59
CA ALA A 58 9.51 -7.29 -3.74
C ALA A 58 8.25 -6.89 -4.51
N THR A 59 7.12 -6.89 -3.81
CA THR A 59 5.90 -6.20 -4.22
C THR A 59 5.50 -5.18 -3.16
N LEU A 60 4.78 -4.14 -3.60
CA LEU A 60 4.21 -3.12 -2.73
C LEU A 60 2.69 -3.24 -2.70
N ASP A 61 2.13 -3.22 -1.50
CA ASP A 61 0.72 -3.01 -1.26
C ASP A 61 0.49 -1.64 -0.61
N SER A 62 -0.59 -0.98 -1.03
CA SER A 62 -1.23 0.15 -0.36
C SER A 62 -2.70 -0.21 -0.14
N PRO A 63 -3.04 -0.98 0.91
CA PRO A 63 -4.40 -1.46 1.16
C PRO A 63 -5.41 -0.32 1.28
N ASP A 64 -4.94 0.80 1.83
CA ASP A 64 -5.68 2.05 1.98
C ASP A 64 -6.02 2.72 0.65
N GLN A 65 -5.46 2.24 -0.45
CA GLN A 65 -5.76 2.71 -1.80
C GLN A 65 -6.29 1.59 -2.69
N GLY A 66 -6.56 0.40 -2.13
CA GLY A 66 -6.99 -0.77 -2.89
C GLY A 66 -5.95 -1.29 -3.88
N ALA A 67 -4.68 -0.88 -3.76
CA ALA A 67 -3.62 -1.26 -4.67
C ALA A 67 -2.77 -2.37 -4.04
N PHE A 68 -2.70 -3.52 -4.70
CA PHE A 68 -2.01 -4.71 -4.20
C PHE A 68 -1.10 -5.30 -5.28
N GLY A 69 0.02 -5.88 -4.85
CA GLY A 69 0.96 -6.59 -5.70
C GLY A 69 1.66 -5.71 -6.72
N ILE A 70 1.84 -4.40 -6.43
CA ILE A 70 2.58 -3.50 -7.33
C ILE A 70 4.02 -4.03 -7.45
N PRO A 71 4.50 -4.39 -8.65
CA PRO A 71 5.85 -4.90 -8.81
C PRO A 71 6.88 -3.84 -8.43
N CYS A 72 7.82 -4.20 -7.55
CA CYS A 72 9.01 -3.39 -7.31
C CYS A 72 10.05 -3.66 -8.41
N GLY A 73 10.91 -2.68 -8.64
CA GLY A 73 12.06 -2.78 -9.52
C GLY A 73 13.25 -3.39 -8.80
N LYS A 74 14.38 -2.66 -8.81
CA LYS A 74 15.60 -3.13 -8.17
C LYS A 74 15.43 -3.18 -6.65
N VAL A 75 15.78 -4.32 -6.05
CA VAL A 75 15.84 -4.52 -4.60
C VAL A 75 17.30 -4.84 -4.22
N ASN A 76 17.93 -3.99 -3.40
CA ASN A 76 19.31 -4.18 -2.98
C ASN A 76 19.41 -4.22 -1.47
N LEU A 77 19.88 -5.34 -0.93
CA LEU A 77 20.31 -5.46 0.46
C LEU A 77 21.84 -5.37 0.50
N ASN A 78 22.39 -4.36 1.18
CA ASN A 78 23.82 -4.18 1.37
C ASN A 78 24.15 -3.90 2.83
N GLY A 79 24.68 -4.91 3.52
CA GLY A 79 24.83 -4.86 4.98
C GLY A 79 23.46 -4.72 5.63
N ASP A 80 23.27 -3.64 6.39
CA ASP A 80 22.00 -3.34 7.06
C ASP A 80 21.09 -2.40 6.26
N THR A 81 21.47 -2.00 5.04
CA THR A 81 20.69 -1.07 4.22
C THR A 81 19.89 -1.83 3.16
N ILE A 82 18.60 -1.52 3.05
CA ILE A 82 17.70 -1.99 2.01
C ILE A 82 17.26 -0.82 1.15
N ASP A 83 17.41 -0.96 -0.17
CA ASP A 83 16.89 -0.03 -1.18
C ASP A 83 15.92 -0.75 -2.10
N VAL A 84 14.77 -0.15 -2.35
CA VAL A 84 13.69 -0.71 -3.18
C VAL A 84 13.17 0.36 -4.13
N ASP A 85 13.23 0.10 -5.44
CA ASP A 85 12.60 0.95 -6.44
C ASP A 85 11.15 0.51 -6.71
N VAL A 86 10.24 1.46 -6.97
CA VAL A 86 8.85 1.17 -7.38
C VAL A 86 8.51 1.98 -8.64
N PRO A 87 8.92 1.49 -9.83
CA PRO A 87 8.89 2.27 -11.07
C PRO A 87 7.51 2.75 -11.49
N ALA A 88 6.48 1.92 -11.29
CA ALA A 88 5.11 2.20 -11.73
C ALA A 88 4.53 3.50 -11.16
N ILE A 89 5.03 3.92 -9.99
CA ILE A 89 4.58 5.13 -9.28
C ILE A 89 5.71 6.16 -9.08
N GLN A 90 6.85 5.96 -9.77
CA GLN A 90 8.06 6.77 -9.61
C GLN A 90 8.44 6.94 -8.13
N GLY A 91 8.33 5.85 -7.38
CA GLY A 91 8.60 5.80 -5.94
C GLY A 91 9.85 4.99 -5.62
N SER A 92 10.38 5.16 -4.41
CA SER A 92 11.39 4.30 -3.84
C SER A 92 11.38 4.32 -2.31
N TYR A 93 11.88 3.25 -1.71
CA TYR A 93 12.13 3.13 -0.29
C TYR A 93 13.62 2.92 -0.04
N SER A 94 14.16 3.57 0.99
CA SER A 94 15.50 3.31 1.50
C SER A 94 15.43 3.24 3.02
N GLY A 95 15.90 2.15 3.60
CA GLY A 95 15.82 1.92 5.04
C GLY A 95 17.02 1.17 5.59
N VAL A 96 17.23 1.27 6.89
CA VAL A 96 18.30 0.59 7.62
C VAL A 96 17.71 -0.26 8.74
N PHE A 97 18.19 -1.49 8.91
CA PHE A 97 17.83 -2.34 10.04
C PHE A 97 18.24 -1.66 11.35
N SER A 98 17.25 -1.25 12.13
CA SER A 98 17.46 -0.81 13.51
C SER A 98 17.52 -2.02 14.46
N ASN A 99 16.86 -3.12 14.09
CA ASN A 99 16.94 -4.46 14.71
C ASN A 99 16.27 -5.49 13.78
N ASP A 100 16.19 -6.76 14.18
CA ASP A 100 15.60 -7.88 13.40
C ASP A 100 14.16 -7.66 12.90
N THR A 101 13.44 -6.70 13.49
CA THR A 101 11.99 -6.50 13.26
C THR A 101 11.64 -5.07 12.86
N LEU A 102 12.62 -4.18 12.72
CA LEU A 102 12.40 -2.77 12.43
C LEU A 102 13.42 -2.25 11.42
N LEU A 103 12.91 -1.74 10.31
CA LEU A 103 13.64 -0.90 9.36
C LEU A 103 13.25 0.56 9.63
N SER A 104 14.24 1.41 9.84
CA SER A 104 14.03 2.86 9.88
C SER A 104 14.44 3.46 8.54
N GLY A 105 13.52 4.17 7.90
CA GLY A 105 13.71 4.53 6.50
C GLY A 105 12.91 5.73 6.03
N ALA A 106 13.03 5.96 4.73
CA ALA A 106 12.35 7.03 4.02
C ALA A 106 11.72 6.48 2.74
N TRP A 107 10.50 6.94 2.49
CA TRP A 107 9.79 6.78 1.22
C TRP A 107 9.96 8.05 0.39
N LYS A 108 10.25 7.90 -0.91
CA LYS A 108 10.33 8.99 -1.87
C LYS A 108 9.36 8.76 -3.00
N GLN A 109 8.64 9.80 -3.41
CA GLN A 109 7.72 9.73 -4.54
C GLN A 109 7.41 11.13 -5.08
N GLY A 110 7.43 11.29 -6.41
CA GLY A 110 7.06 12.57 -7.04
C GLY A 110 7.92 13.76 -6.61
N GLY A 111 9.19 13.53 -6.25
CA GLY A 111 10.11 14.54 -5.72
C GLY A 111 9.94 14.86 -4.23
N LEU A 112 8.97 14.27 -3.54
CA LEU A 112 8.78 14.38 -2.10
C LEU A 112 9.48 13.23 -1.35
N SER A 113 9.82 13.46 -0.09
CA SER A 113 10.41 12.46 0.80
C SER A 113 9.69 12.49 2.15
N PHE A 114 9.35 11.32 2.66
CA PHE A 114 8.64 11.12 3.91
C PHE A 114 9.34 10.05 4.74
N ASN A 115 9.32 10.18 6.06
CA ASN A 115 9.78 9.09 6.91
C ASN A 115 8.81 7.92 6.83
N LEU A 116 9.36 6.71 6.75
CA LEU A 116 8.61 5.47 6.75
C LEU A 116 9.42 4.41 7.49
N ASP A 117 9.01 4.11 8.72
CA ASP A 117 9.54 2.97 9.44
C ASP A 117 8.68 1.74 9.12
N LEU A 118 9.34 0.64 8.76
CA LEU A 118 8.67 -0.63 8.47
C LEU A 118 8.95 -1.63 9.59
N LYS A 119 7.90 -2.28 10.07
CA LYS A 119 7.97 -3.38 11.03
C LYS A 119 7.73 -4.69 10.32
N LYS A 120 8.47 -5.74 10.71
CA LYS A 120 8.29 -7.08 10.18
C LYS A 120 6.89 -7.60 10.51
N GLY A 121 6.21 -8.17 9.52
CA GLY A 121 4.81 -8.58 9.58
C GLY A 121 3.87 -7.64 8.81
N ALA A 122 2.73 -8.17 8.38
CA ALA A 122 1.66 -7.39 7.77
C ALA A 122 0.76 -6.79 8.87
N ASN A 123 0.68 -5.46 8.92
CA ASN A 123 -0.32 -4.78 9.73
C ASN A 123 -1.69 -4.89 9.03
N THR A 124 -2.66 -5.49 9.72
CA THR A 124 -4.06 -5.45 9.29
C THR A 124 -4.70 -4.18 9.85
N VAL A 125 -5.03 -3.22 8.98
CA VAL A 125 -5.74 -2.01 9.40
C VAL A 125 -7.24 -2.26 9.32
N ILE A 126 -7.92 -2.12 10.47
CA ILE A 126 -9.38 -2.25 10.55
C ILE A 126 -9.99 -0.85 10.58
N TYR A 127 -10.64 -0.46 9.47
CA TYR A 127 -11.39 0.79 9.39
C TYR A 127 -12.85 0.57 9.78
N ASN A 128 -13.32 1.26 10.81
CA ASN A 128 -14.75 1.29 11.16
C ASN A 128 -15.48 2.34 10.32
N ARG A 129 -16.28 1.91 9.33
CA ARG A 129 -17.02 2.78 8.40
C ARG A 129 -18.50 2.87 8.79
N THR A 130 -18.79 3.51 9.92
CA THR A 130 -20.18 3.63 10.43
C THR A 130 -21.10 4.40 9.49
N GLN A 131 -20.55 5.29 8.68
CA GLN A 131 -21.28 6.08 7.69
C GLN A 131 -21.64 5.27 6.43
N GLU A 132 -21.08 4.07 6.24
CA GLU A 132 -21.40 3.24 5.07
C GLU A 132 -22.83 2.70 5.20
N PRO A 133 -23.74 3.06 4.28
CA PRO A 133 -25.15 2.68 4.36
C PRO A 133 -25.36 1.17 4.29
N LYS A 134 -26.22 0.67 5.18
CA LYS A 134 -26.60 -0.76 5.23
C LYS A 134 -28.10 -0.94 4.98
N PRO A 135 -28.51 -2.04 4.35
CA PRO A 135 -29.92 -2.34 4.13
C PRO A 135 -30.65 -2.63 5.46
N PRO A 136 -32.00 -2.50 5.50
CA PRO A 136 -32.86 -2.09 4.38
C PRO A 136 -32.76 -0.59 4.08
N PHE A 137 -32.76 -0.23 2.80
CA PHE A 137 -32.73 1.16 2.34
C PHE A 137 -34.15 1.70 2.19
N PRO A 138 -34.42 2.98 2.52
CA PRO A 138 -35.73 3.61 2.33
C PRO A 138 -35.91 4.14 0.90
N TYR A 139 -35.24 3.53 -0.07
CA TYR A 139 -35.21 3.88 -1.47
C TYR A 139 -34.88 2.62 -2.28
N ARG A 140 -35.17 2.64 -3.58
CA ARG A 140 -34.88 1.50 -4.47
C ARG A 140 -33.46 1.59 -5.01
N VAL A 141 -32.85 0.44 -5.23
CA VAL A 141 -31.53 0.31 -5.86
C VAL A 141 -31.69 -0.59 -7.07
N GLU A 142 -31.30 -0.09 -8.24
CA GLU A 142 -31.44 -0.79 -9.52
C GLU A 142 -30.10 -0.87 -10.23
N GLU A 143 -29.76 -2.05 -10.77
CA GLU A 143 -28.62 -2.19 -11.66
C GLU A 143 -29.01 -1.76 -13.07
N VAL A 144 -28.37 -0.72 -13.59
CA VAL A 144 -28.65 -0.18 -14.92
C VAL A 144 -27.49 -0.40 -15.87
N LYS A 145 -27.80 -0.51 -17.17
CA LYS A 145 -26.81 -0.68 -18.24
C LYS A 145 -27.13 0.27 -19.39
N PHE A 146 -26.10 0.90 -19.92
CA PHE A 146 -26.22 1.86 -21.02
C PHE A 146 -25.20 1.53 -22.11
N ILE A 147 -25.63 1.69 -23.37
CA ILE A 147 -24.79 1.41 -24.53
C ILE A 147 -24.38 2.75 -25.12
N ASN A 148 -23.08 3.02 -25.12
CA ASN A 148 -22.53 4.10 -25.93
C ASN A 148 -22.53 3.62 -27.39
N LYS A 149 -23.46 4.16 -28.19
CA LYS A 149 -23.60 3.79 -29.61
C LYS A 149 -22.50 4.36 -30.49
N ALA A 150 -21.89 5.49 -30.11
CA ALA A 150 -20.85 6.13 -30.91
C ALA A 150 -19.57 5.31 -30.91
N GLU A 151 -19.21 4.73 -29.77
CA GLU A 151 -17.97 3.97 -29.59
C GLU A 151 -18.21 2.47 -29.33
N ASN A 152 -19.47 2.02 -29.43
CA ASN A 152 -19.90 0.62 -29.32
C ASN A 152 -19.41 -0.12 -28.06
N PHE A 153 -19.40 0.56 -26.91
CA PHE A 153 -19.11 -0.06 -25.61
C PHE A 153 -20.29 0.05 -24.65
N LYS A 154 -20.30 -0.81 -23.63
CA LYS A 154 -21.35 -0.88 -22.61
C LYS A 154 -20.80 -0.38 -21.28
N LEU A 155 -21.61 0.42 -20.60
CA LEU A 155 -21.39 0.86 -19.23
C LEU A 155 -22.51 0.32 -18.33
N ALA A 156 -22.20 0.20 -17.05
CA ALA A 156 -23.13 -0.24 -16.02
C ALA A 156 -22.96 0.64 -14.78
N GLY A 157 -24.05 0.82 -14.03
CA GLY A 157 -24.06 1.60 -12.80
C GLY A 157 -25.17 1.13 -11.85
N SER A 158 -25.17 1.69 -10.64
CA SER A 158 -26.22 1.46 -9.65
C SER A 158 -27.06 2.73 -9.53
N LEU A 159 -28.32 2.65 -9.92
CA LEU A 159 -29.28 3.74 -9.82
C LEU A 159 -30.03 3.64 -8.49
N THR A 160 -29.88 4.66 -7.66
CA THR A 160 -30.68 4.82 -6.44
C THR A 160 -31.87 5.74 -6.74
N LEU A 161 -33.08 5.30 -6.36
CA LEU A 161 -34.34 5.98 -6.66
C LEU A 161 -35.15 6.21 -5.37
N PRO A 162 -35.50 7.46 -5.04
CA PRO A 162 -36.41 7.74 -3.93
C PRO A 162 -37.74 6.98 -4.06
N GLU A 163 -38.44 6.81 -2.94
CA GLU A 163 -39.80 6.27 -2.95
C GLU A 163 -40.78 7.18 -3.73
N GLY A 164 -41.79 6.57 -4.36
CA GLY A 164 -42.75 7.25 -5.23
C GLY A 164 -42.44 7.10 -6.72
N GLU A 165 -43.30 7.73 -7.54
CA GLU A 165 -43.27 7.63 -9.01
C GLU A 165 -42.40 8.71 -9.70
N GLY A 166 -41.93 9.72 -8.94
CA GLY A 166 -41.18 10.85 -9.49
C GLY A 166 -42.10 11.89 -10.19
N PRO A 167 -41.54 12.78 -11.04
CA PRO A 167 -40.13 12.87 -11.41
C PRO A 167 -39.26 13.33 -10.23
N PHE A 168 -38.03 12.83 -10.17
CA PHE A 168 -37.03 13.25 -9.19
C PHE A 168 -35.99 14.14 -9.86
N ALA A 169 -35.41 15.08 -9.10
CA ALA A 169 -34.12 15.63 -9.49
C ALA A 169 -33.09 14.49 -9.52
N ALA A 170 -32.09 14.60 -10.40
CA ALA A 170 -31.09 13.56 -10.57
C ALA A 170 -29.66 14.11 -10.45
N GLY A 171 -28.79 13.35 -9.79
CA GLY A 171 -27.35 13.53 -9.77
C GLY A 171 -26.65 12.34 -10.42
N VAL A 172 -25.51 12.59 -11.09
CA VAL A 172 -24.64 11.54 -11.62
C VAL A 172 -23.27 11.69 -10.96
N LEU A 173 -22.80 10.63 -10.31
CA LEU A 173 -21.49 10.57 -9.69
C LEU A 173 -20.51 9.96 -10.69
N ILE A 174 -19.44 10.70 -10.98
CA ILE A 174 -18.42 10.30 -11.95
C ILE A 174 -17.08 10.31 -11.23
N SER A 175 -16.43 9.15 -11.17
CA SER A 175 -15.13 9.02 -10.53
C SER A 175 -14.06 9.80 -11.29
N GLY A 176 -13.03 10.22 -10.58
CA GLY A 176 -11.85 10.85 -11.16
C GLY A 176 -10.95 9.89 -11.94
N SER A 177 -9.67 10.26 -12.06
CA SER A 177 -8.66 9.45 -12.76
C SER A 177 -8.32 8.16 -12.02
N GLY A 178 -8.16 7.07 -12.76
CA GLY A 178 -7.62 5.81 -12.26
C GLY A 178 -8.59 4.63 -12.42
N PRO A 179 -8.14 3.41 -12.05
CA PRO A 179 -8.97 2.21 -12.09
C PRO A 179 -9.92 2.20 -10.89
N GLN A 180 -10.94 3.06 -10.91
CA GLN A 180 -11.96 3.15 -9.86
C GLN A 180 -13.15 2.23 -10.15
N ASP A 181 -13.78 1.72 -9.10
CA ASP A 181 -15.07 1.06 -9.20
C ASP A 181 -16.22 2.07 -9.12
N ARG A 182 -17.47 1.57 -9.19
CA ARG A 182 -18.68 2.40 -9.15
C ARG A 182 -18.88 3.15 -7.82
N ASP A 183 -18.20 2.71 -6.75
CA ASP A 183 -18.34 3.25 -5.40
C ASP A 183 -17.22 4.26 -5.08
N GLU A 184 -16.29 4.49 -6.00
CA GLU A 184 -15.04 5.21 -5.78
C GLU A 184 -14.26 4.62 -4.59
N SER A 185 -14.19 3.28 -4.52
CA SER A 185 -13.66 2.57 -3.37
C SER A 185 -12.20 2.98 -3.08
N VAL A 186 -11.99 3.65 -1.95
CA VAL A 186 -10.67 4.11 -1.49
C VAL A 186 -10.64 4.11 0.03
N PHE A 187 -9.49 3.84 0.65
CA PHE A 187 -9.33 3.75 2.10
C PHE A 187 -10.25 2.72 2.75
N ASN A 188 -10.63 1.64 2.05
CA ASN A 188 -11.67 0.73 2.50
C ASN A 188 -12.97 1.50 2.86
N HIS A 189 -13.34 2.45 2.01
CA HIS A 189 -14.52 3.28 2.10
C HIS A 189 -15.18 3.36 0.72
N LYS A 190 -16.50 3.63 0.71
CA LYS A 190 -17.32 3.76 -0.50
C LYS A 190 -17.96 5.16 -0.56
N PRO A 191 -17.20 6.22 -0.89
CA PRO A 191 -17.68 7.59 -0.85
C PRO A 191 -18.93 7.80 -1.71
N PHE A 192 -18.98 7.24 -2.91
CA PHE A 192 -20.14 7.42 -3.79
C PHE A 192 -21.39 6.75 -3.24
N TRP A 193 -21.23 5.59 -2.58
CA TRP A 193 -22.36 4.94 -1.92
C TRP A 193 -22.94 5.79 -0.78
N VAL A 194 -22.08 6.44 0.02
CA VAL A 194 -22.51 7.37 1.08
C VAL A 194 -23.25 8.58 0.50
N LEU A 195 -22.72 9.17 -0.58
CA LEU A 195 -23.34 10.31 -1.24
C LEU A 195 -24.69 9.93 -1.86
N ALA A 196 -24.75 8.80 -2.55
CA ALA A 196 -25.98 8.28 -3.17
C ALA A 196 -27.07 8.02 -2.13
N ASP A 197 -26.75 7.38 -1.00
CA ASP A 197 -27.69 7.18 0.12
C ASP A 197 -28.21 8.51 0.67
N HIS A 198 -27.30 9.45 0.95
CA HIS A 198 -27.68 10.74 1.53
C HIS A 198 -28.62 11.54 0.61
N LEU A 199 -28.33 11.56 -0.69
CA LEU A 199 -29.11 12.29 -1.68
C LEU A 199 -30.44 11.59 -1.98
N SER A 200 -30.45 10.25 -2.08
CA SER A 200 -31.68 9.47 -2.28
C SER A 200 -32.67 9.60 -1.13
N ARG A 201 -32.19 9.60 0.11
CA ARG A 201 -33.03 9.91 1.29
C ARG A 201 -33.64 11.32 1.26
N LYS A 202 -33.09 12.22 0.45
CA LYS A 202 -33.55 13.60 0.26
C LYS A 202 -34.34 13.81 -1.04
N GLY A 203 -34.75 12.73 -1.72
CA GLY A 203 -35.62 12.83 -2.89
C GLY A 203 -34.87 13.08 -4.21
N ILE A 204 -33.56 12.80 -4.26
CA ILE A 204 -32.74 12.93 -5.47
C ILE A 204 -32.35 11.53 -5.96
N ALA A 205 -32.66 11.21 -7.21
CA ALA A 205 -32.15 10.00 -7.84
C ALA A 205 -30.65 10.13 -8.11
N VAL A 206 -29.86 9.08 -7.83
CA VAL A 206 -28.41 9.12 -8.04
C VAL A 206 -27.94 7.94 -8.87
N LEU A 207 -27.20 8.22 -9.94
CA LEU A 207 -26.49 7.26 -10.79
C LEU A 207 -24.98 7.31 -10.54
#